data_AF-A0A9D8RYY6-F1
#
_entry.id   AF-A0A9D8RYY6-F1
#
_cell.length_a   1.000
_cell.length_b   1.000
_cell.length_c   1.000
_cell.angle_alpha   90.00
_cell.angle_beta   90.00
_cell.angle_gamma   90.00
#
_symmetry.space_group_name_H-M   'P 1'
#
loop_
_entity.id
_entity.type
_entity.pdbx_description
1 polymer ?
#
loop_
_entity_poly.entity_id
_entity_poly.type
_entity_poly.pdbx_seq_one_letter_code
_entity_poly.pdbx_strand_id
1 'polypeptide(L)' 'MSRKNIIEAVNGMTDKINPHYDMRVMDLRKIIEEYAQDPIELVSCSFRYGYMQGMKAVRTEMKTPLC' A
#
# COMPACT_ATOMS: atom_id res chain seq x y z
N MET A 1 5.80 -11.43 17.19
CA MET A 1 6.92 -11.04 16.31
C MET A 1 7.78 -10.02 17.03
N SER A 2 9.11 -10.19 17.11
CA SER A 2 9.99 -9.17 17.69
C SER A 2 10.19 -8.01 16.70
N ARG A 3 10.35 -6.77 17.18
CA ARG A 3 10.49 -5.57 16.30
C ARG A 3 11.62 -5.67 15.27
N LYS A 4 12.70 -6.39 15.58
CA LYS A 4 13.82 -6.62 14.64
C LYS A 4 13.36 -7.34 13.37
N ASN A 5 12.36 -8.22 13.49
CA ASN A 5 11.87 -9.04 12.39
C ASN A 5 11.01 -8.23 11.38
N ILE A 6 10.29 -7.21 11.84
CA ILE A 6 9.34 -6.46 10.98
C ILE A 6 10.08 -5.63 9.93
N ILE A 7 11.13 -4.90 10.32
CA ILE A 7 11.88 -4.06 9.38
C ILE A 7 12.64 -4.90 8.35
N GLU A 8 13.25 -6.02 8.79
CA GLU A 8 13.91 -6.97 7.88
C GLU A 8 12.91 -7.61 6.90
N ALA A 9 11.72 -7.98 7.36
CA ALA A 9 10.67 -8.52 6.51
C ALA A 9 10.18 -7.50 5.47
N VAL A 10 10.02 -6.23 5.85
CA VAL A 10 9.63 -5.15 4.92
C VAL A 10 10.72 -4.91 3.87
N ASN A 11 11.99 -4.80 4.29
CA ASN A 11 13.11 -4.60 3.36
C ASN A 11 13.28 -5.77 2.37
N GLY A 12 12.99 -6.99 2.80
CA GLY A 12 13.02 -8.17 1.93
C GLY A 12 11.89 -8.24 0.89
N MET A 13 10.90 -7.33 0.99
CA MET A 13 9.71 -7.27 0.16
C MET A 13 9.66 -6.05 -0.76
N THR A 14 10.51 -5.04 -0.57
CA THR A 14 10.46 -3.76 -1.30
C THR A 14 10.41 -3.92 -2.82
N ASP A 15 11.15 -4.90 -3.38
CA ASP A 15 11.15 -5.18 -4.83
C ASP A 15 10.20 -6.33 -5.25
N LYS A 16 9.48 -6.91 -4.29
CA LYS A 16 8.57 -8.06 -4.48
C LYS A 16 7.11 -7.69 -4.34
N ILE A 17 6.81 -6.49 -3.85
CA ILE A 17 5.45 -5.99 -3.75
C ILE A 17 4.97 -5.69 -5.17
N ASN A 18 3.80 -6.21 -5.50
CA ASN A 18 3.20 -5.99 -6.80
C ASN A 18 2.99 -4.47 -7.00
N PRO A 19 3.50 -3.86 -8.10
CA PRO A 19 3.36 -2.43 -8.37
C PRO A 19 1.92 -1.94 -8.41
N HIS A 20 0.94 -2.82 -8.57
CA HIS A 20 -0.48 -2.49 -8.46
C HIS A 20 -0.93 -2.07 -7.05
N TYR A 21 -0.09 -2.31 -6.03
CA TYR A 21 -0.26 -1.78 -4.69
C TYR A 21 0.46 -0.43 -4.48
N ASP A 22 1.21 0.05 -5.47
CA ASP A 22 1.88 1.35 -5.37
C ASP A 22 0.84 2.47 -5.35
N MET A 23 0.91 3.27 -4.29
CA MET A 23 0.13 4.50 -4.20
C MET A 23 0.80 5.59 -5.02
N ARG A 24 0.01 6.27 -5.85
CA ARG A 24 0.49 7.45 -6.57
C ARG A 24 0.84 8.54 -5.57
N VAL A 25 1.90 9.29 -5.85
CA VAL A 25 2.40 10.39 -5.00
C VAL A 25 1.30 11.40 -4.64
N MET A 26 0.36 11.69 -5.55
CA MET A 26 -0.75 12.61 -5.27
C MET A 26 -1.73 12.07 -4.23
N ASP A 27 -2.01 10.77 -4.24
CA ASP A 27 -2.91 10.13 -3.28
C ASP A 27 -2.22 10.08 -1.90
N LEU A 28 -0.90 9.82 -1.87
CA LEU A 28 -0.10 9.88 -0.64
C LEU A 28 -0.09 11.29 -0.03
N ARG A 29 0.08 12.33 -0.85
CA ARG A 29 0.05 13.73 -0.39
C ARG A 29 -1.27 14.08 0.30
N LYS A 30 -2.41 13.63 -0.25
CA LYS A 30 -3.72 13.84 0.36
C LYS A 30 -3.84 13.16 1.74
N ILE A 31 -3.34 11.93 1.87
CA ILE A 31 -3.35 11.21 3.15
C ILE A 31 -2.48 11.94 4.17
N ILE A 32 -1.31 12.44 3.76
CA ILE A 32 -0.43 13.23 4.63
C ILE A 32 -1.11 14.54 5.05
N GLU A 33 -1.74 15.26 4.13
CA GLU A 33 -2.44 16.51 4.43
C GLU A 33 -3.59 16.30 5.43
N GLU A 34 -4.37 15.23 5.27
CA GLU A 34 -5.52 14.91 6.13
C GLU A 34 -5.11 14.45 7.54
N TYR A 35 -4.06 13.63 7.64
CA TYR A 35 -3.65 12.98 8.89
C TYR A 35 -2.30 13.45 9.41
N ALA A 36 -1.84 14.65 9.01
CA ALA A 36 -0.52 15.18 9.37
C ALA A 36 -0.24 15.17 10.87
N GLN A 37 -1.28 15.38 11.69
CA GLN A 37 -1.20 15.47 13.14
C GLN A 37 -1.41 14.11 13.85
N ASP A 38 -1.77 13.06 13.11
CA ASP A 38 -1.96 11.71 13.63
C ASP A 38 -1.14 10.70 12.82
N PRO A 39 0.14 10.48 13.20
CA PRO A 39 1.02 9.54 12.51
C PRO A 39 0.49 8.10 12.49
N ILE A 40 -0.32 7.70 13.48
CA ILE A 40 -0.85 6.33 13.56
C ILE A 40 -1.99 6.16 12.54
N GLU A 41 -2.91 7.11 12.47
CA GLU A 41 -3.98 7.06 11.48
C GLU A 41 -3.44 7.31 10.07
N LEU A 42 -2.41 8.15 9.90
CA LEU A 42 -1.71 8.33 8.62
C LEU A 42 -1.17 7.00 8.08
N VAL A 43 -0.43 6.25 8.90
CA VAL A 43 0.13 4.95 8.51
C VAL A 43 -0.99 3.94 8.25
N SER A 44 -2.01 3.91 9.11
CA SER A 44 -3.13 2.97 8.98
C SER A 44 -3.93 3.23 7.70
N CYS A 45 -4.22 4.49 7.39
CA CYS A 45 -4.94 4.91 6.20
C CYS A 45 -4.12 4.61 4.92
N SER A 46 -2.83 4.90 4.95
CA SER A 46 -1.88 4.57 3.86
C SER A 46 -1.92 3.08 3.51
N PHE A 47 -1.85 2.20 4.52
CA PHE A 47 -1.93 0.75 4.32
C PHE A 47 -3.29 0.31 3.75
N ARG A 48 -4.40 0.80 4.31
CA ARG A 48 -5.75 0.47 3.83
C ARG A 48 -5.93 0.88 2.36
N TYR A 49 -5.45 2.07 1.99
CA TYR A 49 -5.57 2.56 0.62
C TYR A 49 -4.74 1.73 -0.37
N GLY A 50 -3.49 1.41 -0.05
CA GLY A 50 -2.66 0.52 -0.87
C GLY A 50 -3.29 -0.86 -1.08
N TYR A 51 -3.84 -1.47 -0.02
CA TYR A 51 -4.59 -2.72 -0.12
C TYR A 51 -5.81 -2.61 -1.04
N MET A 52 -6.58 -1.52 -0.95
CA MET A 52 -7.72 -1.27 -1.84
C MET A 52 -7.31 -1.13 -3.32
N GLN A 53 -6.17 -0.52 -3.62
CA GLN A 53 -5.67 -0.41 -5.00
C GLN A 53 -5.32 -1.79 -5.56
N GLY A 54 -4.56 -2.59 -4.81
CA GLY A 54 -4.23 -3.95 -5.25
C GLY A 54 -5.45 -4.84 -5.44
N MET A 55 -6.44 -4.77 -4.55
CA MET A 55 -7.71 -5.50 -4.71
C MET A 55 -8.49 -5.07 -5.97
N LYS A 56 -8.43 -3.79 -6.34
CA LYS A 56 -9.02 -3.30 -7.59
C LYS A 56 -8.26 -3.84 -8.81
N ALA A 57 -6.93 -3.83 -8.78
CA ALA A 57 -6.12 -4.35 -9.87
C ALA A 57 -6.36 -5.85 -10.10
N VAL A 58 -6.35 -6.66 -9.04
CA VAL A 58 -6.70 -8.09 -9.10
C VAL A 58 -8.08 -8.30 -9.71
N ARG A 59 -9.08 -7.49 -9.32
CA ARG A 59 -10.42 -7.57 -9.91
C ARG A 59 -10.44 -7.18 -11.40
N THR A 60 -9.63 -6.23 -11.83
CA THR A 60 -9.53 -5.81 -13.24
C THR A 60 -8.87 -6.89 -14.08
N GLU A 61 -7.80 -7.51 -13.59
CA GLU A 61 -7.13 -8.66 -14.22
C GLU A 61 -8.07 -9.86 -14.33
N MET A 62 -8.82 -10.19 -13.27
CA MET A 62 -9.79 -11.29 -13.31
C MET A 62 -10.97 -11.05 -14.27
N LYS A 63 -11.28 -9.79 -14.60
CA LYS A 63 -12.35 -9.42 -15.53
C LYS A 63 -11.90 -9.30 -16.98
N THR A 64 -10.60 -9.27 -17.23
CA THR A 64 -10.02 -9.22 -18.56
C THR A 64 -9.41 -10.59 -18.80
N PRO A 65 -10.11 -11.53 -19.47
CA PRO A 65 -9.45 -12.76 -19.89
C PRO A 65 -8.24 -12.34 -20.72
N LEU A 66 -7.06 -12.86 -20.40
CA LEU A 66 -5.89 -12.76 -21.25
C LEU A 66 -6.31 -13.29 -22.64
N CYS A 67 -6.50 -12.37 -23.58
CA CYS A 67 -6.59 -12.67 -25.00
C CYS A 67 -5.20 -13.07 -25.52
#